data_AF-A0A966DXJ7-F1
#
_entry.id   AF-A0A966DXJ7-F1
#
_cell.length_a   1.000
_cell.length_b   1.000
_cell.length_c   1.000
_cell.angle_alpha   90.00
_cell.angle_beta   90.00
_cell.angle_gamma   90.00
#
_symmetry.space_group_name_H-M   'P 1'
#
loop_
_entity.id
_entity.type
_entity.pdbx_description
1 polymer ?
#
loop_
_entity_poly.entity_id
_entity_poly.type
_entity_poly.pdbx_seq_one_letter_code
_entity_poly.pdbx_strand_id
1 'polypeptide(L)'
;MQDGLEQSFADLSFEFSTTLDQDNPLASRYLRVFPEANVFGWTKSSPGEKSGSERSLLYHMAHMARISQGRPAFNPLTGNSVPEVEALLLEHVHHFLLAQDLQGSAYDIRDFRESLLLSIARHQLADTPFYLAIVRTPGVQNATFYTMAWSFLKESPDGAALIIEEIIRLPATDSGVLRGAALWVMTHGAGEDPGLLAAILSHPAADEATLDTVASVLARYDLPRSEIMVRGVVAHPRTGGMALRQVSLAIRKQDLEIERKLLEEILSHPSVDKWGVQNVAQTVARSKDLGSPDFLLKIVNHDQVDAGALSSVAFALGNDHLEQEPELLSTIASHPKADERTLRYVDRARARKDSPVQDKKVF
;
A
#
# COMPACT_ATOMS: atom_id res chain seq x y z
N MET A 1 5.93 33.47 -1.64
CA MET A 1 5.29 32.27 -2.23
C MET A 1 3.95 32.71 -2.84
N GLN A 2 3.57 32.28 -4.04
CA GLN A 2 2.20 32.45 -4.58
C GLN A 2 1.34 31.28 -4.07
N ASP A 3 0.06 31.53 -3.75
CA ASP A 3 -0.91 30.53 -3.25
C ASP A 3 -1.20 29.40 -4.25
N GLY A 4 -0.97 29.63 -5.55
CA GLY A 4 -1.24 28.66 -6.60
C GLY A 4 -2.72 28.60 -6.99
N LEU A 5 -3.52 29.58 -6.56
CA LEU A 5 -4.92 29.71 -6.93
C LEU A 5 -5.04 30.53 -8.23
N GLU A 6 -5.97 30.14 -9.11
CA GLU A 6 -6.24 30.89 -10.35
C GLU A 6 -7.00 32.20 -10.06
N GLN A 7 -7.71 32.27 -8.94
CA GLN A 7 -8.50 33.42 -8.53
C GLN A 7 -7.61 34.56 -8.02
N SER A 8 -8.01 35.80 -8.31
CA SER A 8 -7.30 36.96 -7.77
C SER A 8 -7.55 37.11 -6.26
N PHE A 9 -6.64 37.78 -5.57
CA PHE A 9 -6.80 38.13 -4.15
C PHE A 9 -8.15 38.81 -3.87
N ALA A 10 -8.61 39.66 -4.79
CA ALA A 10 -9.88 40.37 -4.66
C ALA A 10 -11.09 39.43 -4.76
N ASP A 11 -11.05 38.47 -5.70
CA ASP A 11 -12.12 37.48 -5.91
C ASP A 11 -12.23 36.54 -4.70
N LEU A 12 -11.09 36.06 -4.20
CA LEU A 12 -11.02 35.25 -2.98
C LEU A 12 -11.56 36.03 -1.78
N SER A 13 -11.15 37.28 -1.59
CA SER A 13 -11.64 38.12 -0.49
C SER A 13 -13.18 38.28 -0.53
N PHE A 14 -13.76 38.37 -1.73
CA PHE A 14 -15.21 38.48 -1.92
C PHE A 14 -15.93 37.16 -1.63
N GLU A 15 -15.44 36.04 -2.17
CA GLU A 15 -16.00 34.69 -1.96
C GLU A 15 -15.92 34.28 -0.48
N PHE A 16 -14.83 34.61 0.21
CA PHE A 16 -14.67 34.36 1.63
C PHE A 16 -15.58 35.23 2.49
N SER A 17 -15.70 36.53 2.18
CA SER A 17 -16.54 37.45 2.93
C SER A 17 -18.01 37.03 2.87
N THR A 18 -18.49 36.57 1.71
CA THR A 18 -19.86 36.09 1.55
C THR A 18 -20.13 34.74 2.22
N THR A 19 -19.11 33.89 2.37
CA THR A 19 -19.23 32.55 2.95
C THR A 19 -19.15 32.55 4.49
N LEU A 20 -18.43 33.50 5.09
CA LEU A 20 -18.12 33.53 6.53
C LEU A 20 -19.01 34.48 7.35
N ASP A 21 -19.68 35.43 6.70
CA ASP A 21 -20.55 36.41 7.39
C ASP A 21 -21.85 35.80 7.93
N GLN A 22 -22.18 34.56 7.54
CA GLN A 22 -23.48 33.99 7.90
C GLN A 22 -23.55 33.43 9.33
N ASP A 23 -22.46 32.92 9.92
CA ASP A 23 -22.54 32.23 11.23
C ASP A 23 -21.35 32.40 12.20
N ASN A 24 -20.20 33.02 11.84
CA ASN A 24 -19.09 33.20 12.79
C ASN A 24 -18.21 34.45 12.50
N PRO A 25 -18.34 35.54 13.29
CA PRO A 25 -17.64 36.81 13.04
C PRO A 25 -16.13 36.76 13.31
N LEU A 26 -15.60 35.64 13.82
CA LEU A 26 -14.15 35.47 13.98
C LEU A 26 -13.47 35.13 12.65
N ALA A 27 -14.17 34.49 11.72
CA ALA A 27 -13.62 34.00 10.47
C ALA A 27 -13.21 35.13 9.49
N SER A 28 -13.92 36.26 9.49
CA SER A 28 -13.55 37.47 8.73
C SER A 28 -12.32 38.20 9.27
N ARG A 29 -11.90 37.91 10.52
CA ARG A 29 -10.66 38.47 11.10
C ARG A 29 -9.40 37.74 10.63
N TYR A 30 -9.50 36.52 10.11
CA TYR A 30 -8.31 35.77 9.65
C TYR A 30 -7.69 36.34 8.37
N LEU A 31 -8.48 37.07 7.56
CA LEU A 31 -8.06 37.70 6.31
C LEU A 31 -7.32 39.03 6.47
N ARG A 32 -7.52 39.76 7.58
CA ARG A 32 -7.00 41.14 7.72
C ARG A 32 -5.67 41.28 8.45
N VAL A 33 -5.16 40.22 9.08
CA VAL A 33 -4.06 40.39 10.04
C VAL A 33 -2.68 40.12 9.43
N PHE A 34 -2.61 39.63 8.19
CA PHE A 34 -1.33 39.34 7.51
C PHE A 34 -1.27 39.95 6.11
N PRO A 35 -0.83 41.22 6.01
CA PRO A 35 -0.60 41.88 4.73
C PRO A 35 0.39 41.14 3.82
N GLU A 36 1.20 40.22 4.38
CA GLU A 36 2.19 39.42 3.66
C GLU A 36 1.79 37.93 3.51
N ALA A 37 0.63 37.51 4.03
CA ALA A 37 0.16 36.14 3.82
C ALA A 37 -0.40 35.99 2.41
N ASN A 38 0.39 35.40 1.53
CA ASN A 38 0.00 35.08 0.16
C ASN A 38 -0.64 33.69 0.04
N VAL A 39 -1.24 33.14 1.10
CA VAL A 39 -1.85 31.80 1.10
C VAL A 39 -3.18 31.79 1.86
N PHE A 40 -4.26 31.51 1.15
CA PHE A 40 -5.63 31.43 1.67
C PHE A 40 -5.95 29.98 2.08
N GLY A 41 -5.61 29.58 3.30
CA GLY A 41 -5.55 28.15 3.60
C GLY A 41 -6.75 27.51 4.30
N TRP A 42 -7.97 28.03 4.17
CA TRP A 42 -9.16 27.21 4.43
C TRP A 42 -10.46 27.90 3.96
N THR A 43 -10.97 27.58 2.76
CA THR A 43 -12.37 27.90 2.41
C THR A 43 -13.28 26.71 2.69
N LYS A 44 -14.55 26.98 3.03
CA LYS A 44 -15.61 25.97 3.03
C LYS A 44 -15.81 25.32 1.64
N SER A 45 -15.40 26.01 0.56
CA SER A 45 -15.51 25.57 -0.84
C SER A 45 -14.32 24.75 -1.35
N SER A 46 -13.18 24.72 -0.66
CA SER A 46 -12.00 23.92 -1.03
C SER A 46 -11.05 23.70 0.16
N PRO A 47 -11.36 22.79 1.09
CA PRO A 47 -10.37 22.28 2.05
C PRO A 47 -9.36 21.36 1.36
N GLY A 48 -8.14 21.25 1.91
CA GLY A 48 -7.17 20.19 1.56
C GLY A 48 -6.01 20.59 0.63
N GLU A 49 -5.30 19.57 0.13
CA GLU A 49 -4.04 19.72 -0.62
C GLU A 49 -4.20 20.53 -1.93
N LYS A 50 -5.38 20.49 -2.56
CA LYS A 50 -5.65 21.21 -3.81
C LYS A 50 -5.69 22.73 -3.64
N SER A 51 -6.06 23.22 -2.47
CA SER A 51 -6.08 24.65 -2.14
C SER A 51 -4.84 25.12 -1.40
N GLY A 52 -3.88 24.23 -1.15
CA GLY A 52 -2.68 24.55 -0.36
C GLY A 52 -3.01 24.88 1.10
N SER A 53 -4.14 24.39 1.64
CA SER A 53 -4.62 24.69 2.99
C SER A 53 -3.58 24.40 4.07
N GLU A 54 -2.81 23.33 3.88
CA GLU A 54 -1.74 22.90 4.76
C GLU A 54 -0.61 23.93 4.93
N ARG A 55 -0.52 24.96 4.08
CA ARG A 55 0.52 26.00 4.17
C ARG A 55 0.13 27.16 5.08
N SER A 56 -1.16 27.38 5.37
CA SER A 56 -1.60 28.49 6.21
C SER A 56 -2.37 28.05 7.47
N LEU A 57 -2.67 26.75 7.62
CA LEU A 57 -3.44 26.28 8.77
C LEU A 57 -2.73 26.54 10.12
N LEU A 58 -1.46 26.14 10.25
CA LEU A 58 -0.65 26.42 11.44
C LEU A 58 -0.49 27.91 11.71
N TYR A 59 -0.43 28.70 10.64
CA TYR A 59 -0.36 30.16 10.70
C TYR A 59 -1.58 30.73 11.44
N HIS A 60 -2.78 30.27 11.07
CA HIS A 60 -4.02 30.70 11.71
C HIS A 60 -4.14 30.20 13.16
N MET A 61 -3.71 28.97 13.45
CA MET A 61 -3.74 28.41 14.81
C MET A 61 -2.79 29.16 15.76
N ALA A 62 -1.56 29.44 15.34
CA ALA A 62 -0.58 30.19 16.13
C ALA A 62 -1.13 31.57 16.51
N HIS A 63 -1.80 32.21 15.55
CA HIS A 63 -2.41 33.51 15.77
C HIS A 63 -3.56 33.48 16.78
N MET A 64 -4.41 32.45 16.73
CA MET A 64 -5.53 32.29 17.66
C MET A 64 -5.07 32.02 19.09
N ALA A 65 -4.15 31.08 19.26
CA ALA A 65 -3.52 30.79 20.55
C ALA A 65 -2.93 32.08 21.15
N ARG A 66 -2.26 32.88 20.31
CA ARG A 66 -1.69 34.16 20.69
C ARG A 66 -2.71 35.23 21.09
N ILE A 67 -3.81 35.41 20.34
CA ILE A 67 -4.88 36.35 20.70
C ILE A 67 -5.51 35.96 22.04
N SER A 68 -5.78 34.67 22.22
CA SER A 68 -6.39 34.16 23.45
C SER A 68 -5.51 34.39 24.70
N GLN A 69 -4.20 34.53 24.50
CA GLN A 69 -3.21 34.75 25.57
C GLN A 69 -2.63 36.17 25.64
N GLY A 70 -3.09 37.10 24.78
CA GLY A 70 -2.66 38.52 24.81
C GLY A 70 -1.20 38.80 24.38
N ARG A 71 -0.61 38.00 23.49
CA ARG A 71 0.82 38.12 23.08
C ARG A 71 1.04 38.78 21.69
N PRO A 72 2.20 39.41 21.40
CA PRO A 72 2.47 40.15 20.15
C PRO A 72 2.81 39.30 18.90
N ALA A 73 2.59 39.88 17.70
CA ALA A 73 3.03 39.50 16.35
C ALA A 73 4.10 38.40 16.21
N PHE A 74 3.81 37.13 15.87
CA PHE A 74 4.85 36.15 15.52
C PHE A 74 4.55 35.40 14.23
N ASN A 75 5.59 35.19 13.40
CA ASN A 75 5.53 34.46 12.13
C ASN A 75 6.36 33.17 12.24
N PRO A 76 5.72 31.98 12.30
CA PRO A 76 6.43 30.71 12.42
C PRO A 76 7.28 30.35 11.18
N LEU A 77 7.15 31.10 10.07
CA LEU A 77 7.83 30.83 8.80
C LEU A 77 9.03 31.74 8.51
N THR A 78 9.33 32.72 9.37
CA THR A 78 10.55 33.55 9.21
C THR A 78 11.82 32.85 9.70
N GLY A 79 11.74 31.56 10.05
CA GLY A 79 12.90 30.74 10.44
C GLY A 79 13.41 30.95 11.86
N ASN A 80 12.74 31.77 12.66
CA ASN A 80 13.03 31.94 14.08
C ASN A 80 12.01 31.12 14.88
N SER A 81 12.16 29.80 14.96
CA SER A 81 11.30 28.99 15.84
C SER A 81 11.33 29.54 17.26
N VAL A 82 10.16 29.68 17.86
CA VAL A 82 10.01 30.05 19.27
C VAL A 82 9.39 28.83 19.94
N PRO A 83 10.16 28.06 20.73
CA PRO A 83 9.71 26.79 21.31
C PRO A 83 8.37 26.90 22.07
N GLU A 84 8.08 28.05 22.69
CA GLU A 84 6.83 28.29 23.39
C GLU A 84 5.61 28.35 22.44
N VAL A 85 5.78 28.87 21.22
CA VAL A 85 4.70 28.93 20.23
C VAL A 85 4.48 27.57 19.60
N GLU A 86 5.54 26.80 19.36
CA GLU A 86 5.46 25.42 18.88
C GLU A 86 4.78 24.52 19.90
N ALA A 87 5.15 24.63 21.19
CA ALA A 87 4.49 23.88 22.25
C ALA A 87 2.99 24.19 22.35
N LEU A 88 2.61 25.46 22.26
CA LEU A 88 1.21 25.87 22.25
C LEU A 88 0.46 25.38 21.02
N LEU A 89 1.09 25.43 19.84
CA LEU A 89 0.54 24.88 18.61
C LEU A 89 0.27 23.38 18.76
N LEU A 90 1.24 22.61 19.24
CA LEU A 90 1.12 21.17 19.43
C LEU A 90 0.06 20.81 20.49
N GLU A 91 -0.10 21.61 21.55
CA GLU A 91 -1.19 21.45 22.52
C GLU A 91 -2.56 21.62 21.86
N HIS A 92 -2.74 22.67 21.05
CA HIS A 92 -4.01 22.90 20.34
C HIS A 92 -4.26 21.85 19.26
N VAL A 93 -3.21 21.41 18.56
CA VAL A 93 -3.30 20.30 17.60
C VAL A 93 -3.81 19.05 18.29
N HIS A 94 -3.21 18.68 19.42
CA HIS A 94 -3.62 17.51 20.20
C HIS A 94 -5.09 17.62 20.58
N HIS A 95 -5.54 18.78 21.05
CA HIS A 95 -6.95 19.05 21.32
C HIS A 95 -7.83 18.84 20.07
N PHE A 96 -7.51 19.46 18.93
CA PHE A 96 -8.33 19.39 17.72
C PHE A 96 -8.35 18.01 17.04
N LEU A 97 -7.26 17.25 17.11
CA LEU A 97 -7.21 15.88 16.59
C LEU A 97 -8.13 14.93 17.40
N LEU A 98 -8.33 15.23 18.68
CA LEU A 98 -9.09 14.43 19.63
C LEU A 98 -10.50 14.94 19.88
N ALA A 99 -10.76 16.21 19.56
CA ALA A 99 -12.04 16.87 19.72
C ALA A 99 -13.13 16.08 18.99
N GLN A 100 -14.09 15.56 19.75
CA GLN A 100 -15.29 14.88 19.23
C GLN A 100 -16.42 15.86 18.91
N ASP A 101 -16.29 17.11 19.34
CA ASP A 101 -17.26 18.20 19.22
C ASP A 101 -17.00 19.11 18.00
N LEU A 102 -16.08 18.73 17.11
CA LEU A 102 -15.90 19.40 15.83
C LEU A 102 -17.22 19.41 15.06
N GLN A 103 -17.68 20.60 14.67
CA GLN A 103 -18.89 20.77 13.88
C GLN A 103 -18.57 20.72 12.39
N GLY A 104 -19.34 19.94 11.63
CA GLY A 104 -19.17 19.77 10.19
C GLY A 104 -19.68 18.41 9.73
N SER A 105 -19.65 18.15 8.42
CA SER A 105 -19.85 16.79 7.92
C SER A 105 -18.67 15.90 8.32
N ALA A 106 -18.86 14.58 8.31
CA ALA A 106 -17.76 13.64 8.55
C ALA A 106 -16.60 13.82 7.55
N TYR A 107 -16.90 14.28 6.34
CA TYR A 107 -15.90 14.60 5.32
C TYR A 107 -15.11 15.86 5.68
N ASP A 108 -15.77 16.94 6.10
CA ASP A 108 -15.11 18.19 6.47
C ASP A 108 -14.17 18.01 7.68
N ILE A 109 -14.63 17.25 8.68
CA ILE A 109 -13.85 16.96 9.89
C ILE A 109 -12.61 16.12 9.55
N ARG A 110 -12.76 15.13 8.66
CA ARG A 110 -11.63 14.35 8.17
C ARG A 110 -10.64 15.25 7.43
N ASP A 111 -11.09 15.98 6.41
CA ASP A 111 -10.24 16.81 5.55
C ASP A 111 -9.50 17.90 6.35
N PHE A 112 -10.13 18.45 7.39
CA PHE A 112 -9.47 19.34 8.36
C PHE A 112 -8.32 18.65 9.09
N ARG A 113 -8.57 17.48 9.69
CA ARG A 113 -7.55 16.71 10.41
C ARG A 113 -6.41 16.29 9.48
N GLU A 114 -6.70 15.96 8.21
CA GLU A 114 -5.67 15.67 7.20
C GLU A 114 -4.81 16.88 6.89
N SER A 115 -5.44 18.01 6.64
CA SER A 115 -4.75 19.27 6.36
C SER A 115 -3.88 19.69 7.54
N LEU A 116 -4.36 19.47 8.77
CA LEU A 116 -3.62 19.77 10.00
C LEU A 116 -2.37 18.90 10.14
N LEU A 117 -2.52 17.59 10.00
CA LEU A 117 -1.40 16.64 10.08
C LEU A 117 -0.37 16.89 8.97
N LEU A 118 -0.82 17.16 7.74
CA LEU A 118 0.06 17.54 6.63
C LEU A 118 0.83 18.84 6.91
N SER A 119 0.16 19.83 7.49
CA SER A 119 0.78 21.11 7.84
C SER A 119 1.89 20.91 8.86
N ILE A 120 1.62 20.17 9.93
CA ILE A 120 2.61 19.85 10.98
C ILE A 120 3.81 19.10 10.40
N ALA A 121 3.57 18.09 9.57
CA ALA A 121 4.63 17.29 8.96
C ALA A 121 5.51 18.14 8.02
N ARG A 122 4.91 18.92 7.12
CA ARG A 122 5.66 19.78 6.17
C ARG A 122 6.47 20.87 6.84
N HIS A 123 6.01 21.35 8.00
CA HIS A 123 6.73 22.34 8.79
C HIS A 123 7.67 21.74 9.83
N GLN A 124 7.86 20.41 9.85
CA GLN A 124 8.74 19.69 10.76
C GLN A 124 8.48 20.00 12.24
N LEU A 125 7.22 20.29 12.59
CA LEU A 125 6.83 20.65 13.96
C LEU A 125 6.56 19.44 14.85
N ALA A 126 6.59 18.22 14.29
CA ALA A 126 6.35 17.00 15.04
C ALA A 126 7.38 15.93 14.71
N ASP A 127 7.70 15.15 15.74
CA ASP A 127 8.61 14.02 15.72
C ASP A 127 7.86 12.72 16.05
N THR A 128 8.56 11.59 15.97
CA THR A 128 7.98 10.27 16.28
C THR A 128 7.28 10.22 17.66
N PRO A 129 7.88 10.74 18.76
CA PRO A 129 7.19 10.87 20.04
C PRO A 129 5.82 11.55 19.98
N PHE A 130 5.70 12.66 19.25
CA PHE A 130 4.44 13.37 19.09
C PHE A 130 3.34 12.49 18.45
N TYR A 131 3.67 11.83 17.33
CA TYR A 131 2.70 10.96 16.65
C TYR A 131 2.33 9.75 17.51
N LEU A 132 3.29 9.16 18.23
CA LEU A 132 3.00 8.08 19.19
C LEU A 132 2.06 8.54 20.32
N ALA A 133 2.23 9.77 20.81
CA ALA A 133 1.32 10.32 21.82
C ALA A 133 -0.12 10.44 21.28
N ILE A 134 -0.28 10.87 20.03
CA ILE A 134 -1.60 10.88 19.37
C ILE A 134 -2.14 9.46 19.26
N VAL A 135 -1.37 8.52 18.68
CA VAL A 135 -1.81 7.12 18.48
C VAL A 135 -2.27 6.47 19.77
N ARG A 136 -1.57 6.73 20.88
CA ARG A 136 -1.89 6.18 22.20
C ARG A 136 -3.04 6.87 22.90
N THR A 137 -3.53 7.99 22.38
CA THR A 137 -4.62 8.71 23.03
C THR A 137 -5.95 7.97 22.83
N PRO A 138 -6.70 7.65 23.90
CA PRO A 138 -8.00 6.99 23.76
C PRO A 138 -8.99 7.80 22.93
N GLY A 139 -9.78 7.12 22.09
CA GLY A 139 -10.86 7.75 21.33
C GLY A 139 -10.45 8.36 19.99
N VAL A 140 -9.18 8.22 19.58
CA VAL A 140 -8.77 8.55 18.22
C VAL A 140 -9.48 7.62 17.23
N GLN A 141 -10.07 8.22 16.19
CA GLN A 141 -10.85 7.52 15.18
C GLN A 141 -9.95 6.92 14.09
N ASN A 142 -10.40 5.85 13.45
CA ASN A 142 -9.69 5.22 12.33
C ASN A 142 -9.42 6.16 11.16
N ALA A 143 -10.33 7.10 10.90
CA ALA A 143 -10.10 8.13 9.90
C ALA A 143 -8.82 8.92 10.21
N THR A 144 -8.61 9.31 11.48
CA THR A 144 -7.39 9.99 11.92
C THR A 144 -6.16 9.10 11.72
N PHE A 145 -6.23 7.79 12.01
CA PHE A 145 -5.11 6.87 11.76
C PHE A 145 -4.80 6.68 10.28
N TYR A 146 -5.83 6.55 9.44
CA TYR A 146 -5.69 6.45 7.99
C TYR A 146 -5.00 7.69 7.42
N THR A 147 -5.44 8.86 7.87
CA THR A 147 -4.87 10.15 7.54
C THR A 147 -3.43 10.30 8.06
N MET A 148 -3.15 9.95 9.31
CA MET A 148 -1.78 9.96 9.86
C MET A 148 -0.87 9.05 9.03
N ALA A 149 -1.33 7.83 8.71
CA ALA A 149 -0.59 6.92 7.88
C ALA A 149 -0.31 7.51 6.48
N TRP A 150 -1.28 8.18 5.85
CA TRP A 150 -1.06 8.75 4.52
C TRP A 150 -0.20 10.02 4.50
N SER A 151 -0.43 10.91 5.47
CA SER A 151 0.14 12.26 5.49
C SER A 151 1.50 12.32 6.16
N PHE A 152 1.66 11.69 7.33
CA PHE A 152 2.93 11.70 8.06
C PHE A 152 3.95 10.77 7.39
N LEU A 153 3.53 9.56 7.02
CA LEU A 153 4.47 8.56 6.50
C LEU A 153 5.02 8.92 5.10
N LYS A 154 4.42 9.90 4.42
CA LYS A 154 4.90 10.48 3.15
C LYS A 154 6.00 11.52 3.36
N GLU A 155 5.92 12.32 4.42
CA GLU A 155 6.78 13.50 4.64
C GLU A 155 7.86 13.25 5.72
N SER A 156 7.74 12.19 6.52
CA SER A 156 8.69 11.84 7.58
C SER A 156 8.83 10.32 7.71
N PRO A 157 9.69 9.69 6.89
CA PRO A 157 9.87 8.24 6.89
C PRO A 157 10.53 7.72 8.17
N ASP A 158 11.27 8.55 8.89
CA ASP A 158 11.94 8.19 10.13
C ASP A 158 10.92 7.95 11.26
N GLY A 159 10.90 6.74 11.82
CA GLY A 159 9.95 6.34 12.87
C GLY A 159 8.55 5.95 12.39
N ALA A 160 8.30 6.02 11.09
CA ALA A 160 7.06 5.56 10.45
C ALA A 160 6.70 4.11 10.83
N ALA A 161 7.67 3.19 10.76
CA ALA A 161 7.45 1.78 11.12
C ALA A 161 6.94 1.61 12.56
N LEU A 162 7.54 2.31 13.54
CA LEU A 162 7.13 2.26 14.94
C LEU A 162 5.69 2.76 15.14
N ILE A 163 5.32 3.82 14.42
CA ILE A 163 3.97 4.39 14.50
C ILE A 163 2.95 3.42 13.88
N ILE A 164 3.26 2.84 12.73
CA ILE A 164 2.39 1.85 12.08
C ILE A 164 2.23 0.62 12.97
N GLU A 165 3.31 0.10 13.55
CA GLU A 165 3.24 -1.02 14.50
C GLU A 165 2.29 -0.72 15.66
N GLU A 166 2.38 0.48 16.22
CA GLU A 166 1.51 0.87 17.34
C GLU A 166 0.05 0.96 16.89
N ILE A 167 -0.20 1.54 15.71
CA ILE A 167 -1.55 1.59 15.12
C ILE A 167 -2.10 0.18 14.93
N ILE A 168 -1.34 -0.76 14.36
CA ILE A 168 -1.80 -2.14 14.11
C ILE A 168 -2.21 -2.84 15.42
N ARG A 169 -1.61 -2.50 16.56
CA ARG A 169 -1.96 -3.07 17.87
C ARG A 169 -3.26 -2.51 18.46
N LEU A 170 -3.79 -1.41 17.92
CA LEU A 170 -4.98 -0.78 18.47
C LEU A 170 -6.25 -1.57 18.11
N PRO A 171 -7.19 -1.76 19.06
CA PRO A 171 -8.46 -2.43 18.79
C PRO A 171 -9.33 -1.75 17.73
N ALA A 172 -9.11 -0.45 17.50
CA ALA A 172 -9.86 0.31 16.52
C ALA A 172 -9.45 -0.04 15.09
N THR A 173 -8.25 -0.58 14.86
CA THR A 173 -7.66 -0.76 13.53
C THR A 173 -8.53 -1.60 12.60
N ASP A 174 -8.93 -0.97 11.49
CA ASP A 174 -9.74 -1.56 10.42
C ASP A 174 -8.90 -1.91 9.19
N SER A 175 -9.55 -2.51 8.19
CA SER A 175 -8.89 -2.94 6.96
C SER A 175 -8.35 -1.78 6.12
N GLY A 176 -8.96 -0.59 6.19
CA GLY A 176 -8.50 0.60 5.49
C GLY A 176 -7.14 1.06 6.01
N VAL A 177 -6.98 1.09 7.32
CA VAL A 177 -5.71 1.41 8.00
C VAL A 177 -4.63 0.37 7.67
N LEU A 178 -4.96 -0.92 7.75
CA LEU A 178 -4.03 -2.00 7.39
C LEU A 178 -3.58 -1.94 5.94
N ARG A 179 -4.49 -1.64 5.01
CA ARG A 179 -4.15 -1.45 3.60
C ARG A 179 -3.23 -0.24 3.42
N GLY A 180 -3.47 0.86 4.13
CA GLY A 180 -2.60 2.03 4.15
C GLY A 180 -1.19 1.69 4.63
N ALA A 181 -1.07 0.92 5.71
CA ALA A 181 0.19 0.39 6.22
C ALA A 181 0.93 -0.46 5.18
N ALA A 182 0.25 -1.42 4.55
CA ALA A 182 0.84 -2.26 3.51
C ALA A 182 1.28 -1.45 2.27
N LEU A 183 0.50 -0.42 1.90
CA LEU A 183 0.84 0.47 0.79
C LEU A 183 2.07 1.33 1.10
N TRP A 184 2.20 1.79 2.34
CA TRP A 184 3.38 2.53 2.79
C TRP A 184 4.63 1.66 2.65
N VAL A 185 4.56 0.41 3.12
CA VAL A 185 5.63 -0.59 2.99
C VAL A 185 5.99 -0.82 1.51
N MET A 186 4.99 -0.89 0.63
CA MET A 186 5.18 -1.03 -0.82
C MET A 186 5.86 0.17 -1.48
N THR A 187 5.71 1.37 -0.91
CA THR A 187 6.17 2.63 -1.51
C THR A 187 7.57 3.00 -1.04
N HIS A 188 7.85 2.79 0.25
CA HIS A 188 9.09 3.23 0.89
C HIS A 188 10.10 2.09 1.05
N GLY A 189 9.71 0.85 0.70
CA GLY A 189 10.57 -0.32 0.77
C GLY A 189 10.60 -0.90 2.18
N ALA A 190 10.11 -2.13 2.33
CA ALA A 190 10.08 -2.88 3.58
C ALA A 190 11.45 -3.37 4.07
N GLY A 191 12.56 -2.83 3.55
CA GLY A 191 13.86 -3.50 3.54
C GLY A 191 14.41 -3.95 4.90
N GLU A 192 13.86 -3.48 6.02
CA GLU A 192 14.39 -3.77 7.35
C GLU A 192 13.38 -4.38 8.33
N ASP A 193 12.08 -4.47 8.03
CA ASP A 193 11.10 -4.94 9.01
C ASP A 193 10.05 -5.94 8.47
N PRO A 194 10.43 -7.23 8.34
CA PRO A 194 9.48 -8.31 8.05
C PRO A 194 8.44 -8.51 9.17
N GLY A 195 8.66 -7.99 10.38
CA GLY A 195 7.71 -8.07 11.49
C GLY A 195 6.43 -7.30 11.19
N LEU A 196 6.55 -6.15 10.54
CA LEU A 196 5.40 -5.31 10.18
C LEU A 196 4.44 -6.00 9.21
N LEU A 197 4.94 -6.60 8.13
CA LEU A 197 4.10 -7.33 7.17
C LEU A 197 3.45 -8.56 7.82
N ALA A 198 4.18 -9.27 8.68
CA ALA A 198 3.64 -10.40 9.42
C ALA A 198 2.52 -9.98 10.37
N ALA A 199 2.65 -8.82 11.02
CA ALA A 199 1.61 -8.25 11.88
C ALA A 199 0.36 -7.86 11.07
N ILE A 200 0.51 -7.24 9.90
CA ILE A 200 -0.60 -6.91 9.00
C ILE A 200 -1.32 -8.19 8.56
N LEU A 201 -0.58 -9.19 8.10
CA LEU A 201 -1.12 -10.46 7.59
C LEU A 201 -1.89 -11.24 8.66
N SER A 202 -1.46 -11.17 9.92
CA SER A 202 -2.08 -11.89 11.03
C SER A 202 -3.26 -11.13 11.65
N HIS A 203 -3.53 -9.89 11.23
CA HIS A 203 -4.53 -9.04 11.87
C HIS A 203 -5.96 -9.47 11.47
N PRO A 204 -6.92 -9.62 12.42
CA PRO A 204 -8.29 -10.06 12.12
C PRO A 204 -9.07 -9.15 11.15
N ALA A 205 -8.71 -7.86 11.12
CA ALA A 205 -9.29 -6.89 10.20
C ALA A 205 -8.68 -6.95 8.78
N ALA A 206 -7.65 -7.76 8.52
CA ALA A 206 -7.09 -7.90 7.18
C ALA A 206 -8.16 -8.45 6.22
N ASP A 207 -8.50 -7.67 5.20
CA ASP A 207 -9.45 -8.04 4.15
C ASP A 207 -8.74 -8.41 2.85
N GLU A 208 -9.50 -8.77 1.82
CA GLU A 208 -8.97 -9.14 0.51
C GLU A 208 -8.06 -8.05 -0.08
N ALA A 209 -8.47 -6.78 -0.02
CA ALA A 209 -7.69 -5.66 -0.55
C ALA A 209 -6.36 -5.44 0.22
N THR A 210 -6.37 -5.69 1.53
CA THR A 210 -5.17 -5.69 2.36
C THR A 210 -4.22 -6.79 1.91
N LEU A 211 -4.72 -8.01 1.70
CA LEU A 211 -3.93 -9.18 1.28
C LEU A 211 -3.36 -9.01 -0.13
N ASP A 212 -4.12 -8.41 -1.05
CA ASP A 212 -3.64 -8.05 -2.39
C ASP A 212 -2.42 -7.13 -2.33
N THR A 213 -2.46 -6.17 -1.40
CA THR A 213 -1.37 -5.22 -1.19
C THR A 213 -0.15 -5.92 -0.58
N VAL A 214 -0.34 -6.75 0.46
CA VAL A 214 0.73 -7.56 1.05
C VAL A 214 1.38 -8.49 0.01
N ALA A 215 0.57 -9.17 -0.80
CA ALA A 215 1.07 -10.04 -1.85
C ALA A 215 1.84 -9.26 -2.94
N SER A 216 1.41 -8.04 -3.26
CA SER A 216 2.12 -7.15 -4.19
C SER A 216 3.47 -6.71 -3.65
N VAL A 217 3.58 -6.47 -2.33
CA VAL A 217 4.86 -6.21 -1.66
C VAL A 217 5.78 -7.42 -1.82
N LEU A 218 5.29 -8.62 -1.52
CA LEU A 218 6.06 -9.87 -1.66
C LEU A 218 6.51 -10.11 -3.11
N ALA A 219 5.69 -9.77 -4.11
CA ALA A 219 6.05 -9.94 -5.52
C ALA A 219 7.09 -8.92 -6.04
N ARG A 220 7.25 -7.80 -5.32
CA ARG A 220 8.11 -6.68 -5.70
C ARG A 220 9.46 -6.72 -4.99
N TYR A 221 9.48 -7.13 -3.72
CA TYR A 221 10.66 -7.10 -2.88
C TYR A 221 11.06 -8.51 -2.45
N ASP A 222 12.35 -8.80 -2.52
CA ASP A 222 12.94 -9.98 -1.92
C ASP A 222 13.16 -9.71 -0.42
N LEU A 223 12.22 -10.17 0.40
CA LEU A 223 12.17 -9.88 1.83
C LEU A 223 12.64 -11.07 2.65
N PRO A 224 13.30 -10.83 3.80
CA PRO A 224 13.58 -11.90 4.75
C PRO A 224 12.27 -12.62 5.14
N ARG A 225 12.28 -13.95 5.11
CA ARG A 225 11.13 -14.80 5.45
C ARG A 225 9.93 -14.68 4.49
N SER A 226 10.15 -14.25 3.24
CA SER A 226 9.13 -14.24 2.18
C SER A 226 8.35 -15.55 2.09
N GLU A 227 9.01 -16.70 2.26
CA GLU A 227 8.37 -18.03 2.24
C GLU A 227 7.25 -18.18 3.28
N ILE A 228 7.49 -17.73 4.52
CA ILE A 228 6.51 -17.81 5.60
C ILE A 228 5.32 -16.91 5.29
N MET A 229 5.58 -15.69 4.80
CA MET A 229 4.52 -14.73 4.47
C MET A 229 3.69 -15.20 3.27
N VAL A 230 4.33 -15.76 2.25
CA VAL A 230 3.68 -16.38 1.10
C VAL A 230 2.73 -17.49 1.55
N ARG A 231 3.18 -18.40 2.43
CA ARG A 231 2.33 -19.45 3.00
C ARG A 231 1.16 -18.86 3.80
N GLY A 232 1.41 -17.82 4.58
CA GLY A 232 0.38 -17.13 5.35
C GLY A 232 -0.69 -16.49 4.47
N VAL A 233 -0.31 -15.87 3.34
CA VAL A 233 -1.28 -15.32 2.37
C VAL A 233 -2.09 -16.44 1.74
N VAL A 234 -1.47 -17.53 1.29
CA VAL A 234 -2.21 -18.66 0.67
C VAL A 234 -3.20 -19.30 1.64
N ALA A 235 -2.84 -19.41 2.93
CA ALA A 235 -3.69 -20.00 3.95
C ALA A 235 -4.79 -19.06 4.48
N HIS A 236 -4.75 -17.77 4.17
CA HIS A 236 -5.67 -16.80 4.75
C HIS A 236 -7.08 -16.92 4.14
N PRO A 237 -8.17 -16.98 4.95
CA PRO A 237 -9.52 -17.28 4.47
C PRO A 237 -10.13 -16.21 3.56
N ARG A 238 -9.59 -14.98 3.59
CA ARG A 238 -10.03 -13.86 2.74
C ARG A 238 -9.16 -13.65 1.50
N THR A 239 -8.31 -14.61 1.16
CA THR A 239 -7.40 -14.49 0.03
C THR A 239 -8.13 -14.51 -1.30
N GLY A 240 -7.96 -13.42 -2.05
CA GLY A 240 -8.53 -13.22 -3.38
C GLY A 240 -7.62 -13.71 -4.50
N GLY A 241 -8.15 -13.64 -5.73
CA GLY A 241 -7.41 -14.07 -6.93
C GLY A 241 -6.21 -13.19 -7.25
N MET A 242 -6.29 -11.88 -6.95
CA MET A 242 -5.16 -10.96 -7.15
C MET A 242 -4.02 -11.30 -6.19
N ALA A 243 -4.29 -11.48 -4.89
CA ALA A 243 -3.30 -11.94 -3.92
C ALA A 243 -2.60 -13.24 -4.37
N LEU A 244 -3.35 -14.26 -4.80
CA LEU A 244 -2.76 -15.52 -5.29
C LEU A 244 -1.90 -15.32 -6.53
N ARG A 245 -2.35 -14.48 -7.47
CA ARG A 245 -1.55 -14.13 -8.66
C ARG A 245 -0.20 -13.54 -8.25
N GLN A 246 -0.20 -12.60 -7.31
CA GLN A 246 1.01 -11.92 -6.86
C GLN A 246 1.93 -12.85 -6.04
N VAL A 247 1.37 -13.68 -5.17
CA VAL A 247 2.15 -14.70 -4.44
C VAL A 247 2.80 -15.69 -5.40
N SER A 248 2.07 -16.21 -6.38
CA SER A 248 2.65 -17.10 -7.39
C SER A 248 3.72 -16.41 -8.23
N LEU A 249 3.58 -15.10 -8.46
CA LEU A 249 4.61 -14.29 -9.11
C LEU A 249 5.86 -14.11 -8.23
N ALA A 250 5.70 -13.89 -6.92
CA ALA A 250 6.78 -13.78 -5.95
C ALA A 250 7.62 -15.06 -5.93
N ILE A 251 6.96 -16.20 -5.74
CA ILE A 251 7.56 -17.54 -5.79
C ILE A 251 8.40 -17.72 -7.07
N ARG A 252 7.80 -17.43 -8.23
CA ARG A 252 8.44 -17.61 -9.53
C ARG A 252 9.67 -16.73 -9.74
N LYS A 253 9.66 -15.52 -9.19
CA LYS A 253 10.72 -14.52 -9.39
C LYS A 253 11.88 -14.68 -8.42
N GLN A 254 11.59 -15.05 -7.19
CA GLN A 254 12.56 -15.04 -6.08
C GLN A 254 13.18 -16.41 -5.81
N ASP A 255 12.79 -17.45 -6.56
CA ASP A 255 13.31 -18.82 -6.40
C ASP A 255 13.23 -19.31 -4.95
N LEU A 256 12.13 -18.95 -4.28
CA LEU A 256 11.89 -19.29 -2.87
C LEU A 256 11.93 -20.80 -2.67
N GLU A 257 12.50 -21.26 -1.55
CA GLU A 257 12.53 -22.69 -1.20
C GLU A 257 11.12 -23.12 -0.76
N ILE A 258 10.29 -23.41 -1.76
CA ILE A 258 8.91 -23.84 -1.56
C ILE A 258 8.73 -25.32 -1.86
N GLU A 259 7.83 -25.94 -1.12
CA GLU A 259 7.45 -27.33 -1.36
C GLU A 259 6.37 -27.38 -2.45
N ARG A 260 6.33 -28.48 -3.21
CA ARG A 260 5.26 -28.75 -4.20
C ARG A 260 3.86 -28.59 -3.59
N LYS A 261 3.70 -29.00 -2.33
CA LYS A 261 2.44 -28.89 -1.59
C LYS A 261 1.86 -27.46 -1.61
N LEU A 262 2.69 -26.44 -1.50
CA LEU A 262 2.23 -25.05 -1.57
C LEU A 262 1.68 -24.70 -2.97
N LEU A 263 2.32 -25.17 -4.03
CA LEU A 263 1.83 -24.98 -5.39
C LEU A 263 0.51 -25.74 -5.62
N GLU A 264 0.36 -26.92 -5.02
CA GLU A 264 -0.89 -27.68 -5.03
C GLU A 264 -2.01 -26.96 -4.28
N GLU A 265 -1.70 -26.32 -3.15
CA GLU A 265 -2.65 -25.50 -2.39
C GLU A 265 -3.10 -24.28 -3.22
N ILE A 266 -2.18 -23.57 -3.86
CA ILE A 266 -2.50 -22.45 -4.76
C ILE A 266 -3.41 -22.91 -5.91
N LEU A 267 -3.07 -24.01 -6.58
CA LEU A 267 -3.88 -24.55 -7.69
C LEU A 267 -5.25 -25.05 -7.25
N SER A 268 -5.41 -25.44 -5.99
CA SER A 268 -6.68 -25.94 -5.47
C SER A 268 -7.54 -24.82 -4.88
N HIS A 269 -7.02 -23.59 -4.81
CA HIS A 269 -7.72 -22.46 -4.21
C HIS A 269 -8.83 -21.94 -5.15
N PRO A 270 -10.08 -21.75 -4.68
CA PRO A 270 -11.22 -21.39 -5.54
C PRO A 270 -11.05 -20.05 -6.27
N SER A 271 -10.33 -19.11 -5.66
CA SER A 271 -10.04 -17.79 -6.23
C SER A 271 -8.88 -17.77 -7.23
N VAL A 272 -8.16 -18.88 -7.46
CA VAL A 272 -6.99 -18.86 -8.35
C VAL A 272 -7.42 -18.54 -9.79
N ASP A 273 -6.74 -17.60 -10.42
CA ASP A 273 -7.00 -17.21 -11.79
C ASP A 273 -5.99 -17.82 -12.77
N LYS A 274 -6.21 -17.60 -14.07
CA LYS A 274 -5.32 -18.10 -15.13
C LYS A 274 -3.86 -17.67 -14.98
N TRP A 275 -3.61 -16.48 -14.45
CA TRP A 275 -2.26 -15.97 -14.25
C TRP A 275 -1.58 -16.64 -13.07
N GLY A 276 -2.33 -16.94 -12.01
CA GLY A 276 -1.90 -17.80 -10.90
C GLY A 276 -1.48 -19.18 -11.40
N VAL A 277 -2.32 -19.85 -12.19
CA VAL A 277 -2.02 -21.16 -12.79
C VAL A 277 -0.80 -21.11 -13.69
N GLN A 278 -0.70 -20.09 -14.55
CA GLN A 278 0.46 -19.89 -15.42
C GLN A 278 1.75 -19.70 -14.62
N ASN A 279 1.73 -18.91 -13.54
CA ASN A 279 2.89 -18.71 -12.69
C ASN A 279 3.32 -20.02 -12.02
N VAL A 280 2.37 -20.82 -11.52
CA VAL A 280 2.67 -22.16 -10.98
C VAL A 280 3.33 -23.05 -12.03
N ALA A 281 2.76 -23.12 -13.24
CA ALA A 281 3.32 -23.91 -14.34
C ALA A 281 4.76 -23.48 -14.69
N GLN A 282 5.03 -22.18 -14.69
CA GLN A 282 6.36 -21.64 -14.95
C GLN A 282 7.36 -21.94 -13.82
N THR A 283 6.92 -21.91 -12.56
CA THR A 283 7.75 -22.30 -11.41
C THR A 283 8.16 -23.76 -11.53
N VAL A 284 7.20 -24.66 -11.80
CA VAL A 284 7.49 -26.09 -11.99
C VAL A 284 8.44 -26.31 -13.15
N ALA A 285 8.25 -25.62 -14.28
CA ALA A 285 9.09 -25.80 -15.46
C ALA A 285 10.56 -25.38 -15.28
N ARG A 286 10.85 -24.61 -14.23
CA ARG A 286 12.21 -24.16 -13.87
C ARG A 286 12.85 -25.00 -12.78
N SER A 287 12.06 -25.74 -12.01
CA SER A 287 12.54 -26.52 -10.88
C SER A 287 12.72 -27.99 -11.26
N LYS A 288 13.79 -28.59 -10.74
CA LYS A 288 14.06 -30.03 -10.92
C LYS A 288 13.18 -30.91 -10.04
N ASP A 289 12.75 -30.40 -8.88
CA ASP A 289 12.16 -31.22 -7.81
C ASP A 289 10.65 -31.02 -7.71
N LEU A 290 10.12 -29.91 -8.23
CA LEU A 290 8.70 -29.59 -8.11
C LEU A 290 7.82 -30.28 -9.16
N GLY A 291 8.41 -30.76 -10.25
CA GLY A 291 7.69 -31.45 -11.32
C GLY A 291 7.44 -32.93 -11.01
N SER A 292 6.22 -33.40 -11.28
CA SER A 292 5.91 -34.82 -11.48
C SER A 292 4.85 -34.96 -12.58
N PRO A 293 4.78 -36.11 -13.27
CA PRO A 293 3.75 -36.39 -14.27
C PRO A 293 2.33 -36.05 -13.79
N ASP A 294 1.96 -36.54 -12.59
CA ASP A 294 0.64 -36.29 -11.99
C ASP A 294 0.38 -34.80 -11.74
N PHE A 295 1.38 -34.07 -11.25
CA PHE A 295 1.23 -32.66 -10.94
C PHE A 295 1.11 -31.81 -12.22
N LEU A 296 1.88 -32.15 -13.25
CA LEU A 296 1.78 -31.51 -14.56
C LEU A 296 0.42 -31.78 -15.22
N LEU A 297 -0.09 -33.01 -15.11
CA LEU A 297 -1.43 -33.37 -15.57
C LEU A 297 -2.52 -32.57 -14.82
N LYS A 298 -2.36 -32.37 -13.50
CA LYS A 298 -3.26 -31.51 -12.70
C LYS A 298 -3.28 -30.07 -13.22
N ILE A 299 -2.14 -29.51 -13.61
CA ILE A 299 -2.06 -28.16 -14.21
C ILE A 299 -2.77 -28.14 -15.57
N VAL A 300 -2.51 -29.12 -16.44
CA VAL A 300 -3.11 -29.20 -17.79
C VAL A 300 -4.62 -29.28 -17.73
N ASN A 301 -5.18 -30.00 -16.75
CA ASN A 301 -6.62 -30.19 -16.60
C ASN A 301 -7.31 -29.08 -15.78
N HIS A 302 -6.59 -28.05 -15.33
CA HIS A 302 -7.18 -27.01 -14.50
C HIS A 302 -8.13 -26.10 -15.30
N ASP A 303 -9.30 -25.74 -14.75
CA ASP A 303 -10.32 -24.93 -15.45
C ASP A 303 -9.79 -23.58 -15.94
N GLN A 304 -8.91 -22.97 -15.14
CA GLN A 304 -8.26 -21.70 -15.44
C GLN A 304 -6.96 -21.84 -16.27
N VAL A 305 -6.60 -23.04 -16.73
CA VAL A 305 -5.42 -23.23 -17.59
C VAL A 305 -5.56 -22.38 -18.87
N ASP A 306 -4.45 -21.84 -19.36
CA ASP A 306 -4.37 -21.14 -20.63
C ASP A 306 -3.17 -21.59 -21.46
N ALA A 307 -3.04 -21.06 -22.68
CA ALA A 307 -1.92 -21.40 -23.57
C ALA A 307 -0.54 -21.14 -22.93
N GLY A 308 -0.43 -20.13 -22.06
CA GLY A 308 0.80 -19.80 -21.36
C GLY A 308 1.20 -20.87 -20.35
N ALA A 309 0.23 -21.37 -19.57
CA ALA A 309 0.42 -22.49 -18.67
C ALA A 309 0.78 -23.77 -19.44
N LEU A 310 0.04 -24.10 -20.52
CA LEU A 310 0.29 -25.28 -21.35
C LEU A 310 1.68 -25.26 -22.00
N SER A 311 2.09 -24.11 -22.54
CA SER A 311 3.44 -23.92 -23.08
C SER A 311 4.52 -24.17 -22.03
N SER A 312 4.26 -23.79 -20.78
CA SER A 312 5.21 -23.98 -19.67
C SER A 312 5.31 -25.45 -19.26
N VAL A 313 4.18 -26.18 -19.23
CA VAL A 313 4.18 -27.63 -18.99
C VAL A 313 4.89 -28.37 -20.13
N ALA A 314 4.59 -28.06 -21.39
CA ALA A 314 5.26 -28.66 -22.53
C ALA A 314 6.78 -28.39 -22.52
N PHE A 315 7.19 -27.18 -22.09
CA PHE A 315 8.59 -26.86 -21.88
C PHE A 315 9.22 -27.70 -20.75
N ALA A 316 8.52 -27.88 -19.62
CA ALA A 316 8.99 -28.71 -18.50
C ALA A 316 9.26 -30.15 -18.94
N LEU A 317 8.33 -30.76 -19.67
CA LEU A 317 8.46 -32.12 -20.23
C LEU A 317 9.57 -32.25 -21.26
N GLY A 318 10.00 -31.15 -21.86
CA GLY A 318 11.15 -31.13 -22.74
C GLY A 318 12.49 -31.13 -22.00
N ASN A 319 12.53 -30.85 -20.70
CA ASN A 319 13.79 -30.75 -19.94
C ASN A 319 14.21 -32.10 -19.36
N ASP A 320 15.52 -32.34 -19.35
CA ASP A 320 16.15 -33.63 -19.02
C ASP A 320 15.92 -34.15 -17.58
N HIS A 321 15.26 -33.37 -16.71
CA HIS A 321 15.01 -33.73 -15.31
C HIS A 321 13.61 -34.30 -15.06
N LEU A 322 12.72 -34.26 -16.05
CA LEU A 322 11.41 -34.89 -15.99
C LEU A 322 11.39 -36.03 -16.99
N GLU A 323 10.97 -37.23 -16.56
CA GLU A 323 10.69 -38.31 -17.51
C GLU A 323 9.66 -37.80 -18.52
N GLN A 324 9.95 -37.98 -19.81
CA GLN A 324 9.06 -37.51 -20.84
C GLN A 324 7.77 -38.33 -20.83
N GLU A 325 6.64 -37.64 -20.67
CA GLU A 325 5.31 -38.22 -20.68
C GLU A 325 4.65 -38.02 -22.06
N PRO A 326 4.81 -38.95 -23.02
CA PRO A 326 4.31 -38.78 -24.38
C PRO A 326 2.78 -38.68 -24.44
N GLU A 327 2.08 -39.32 -23.49
CA GLU A 327 0.64 -39.21 -23.33
C GLU A 327 0.25 -37.77 -22.94
N LEU A 328 0.92 -37.19 -21.94
CA LEU A 328 0.68 -35.82 -21.52
C LEU A 328 1.00 -34.78 -22.61
N LEU A 329 2.08 -34.98 -23.38
CA LEU A 329 2.38 -34.15 -24.55
C LEU A 329 1.26 -34.24 -25.60
N SER A 330 0.65 -35.41 -25.76
CA SER A 330 -0.48 -35.60 -26.67
C SER A 330 -1.76 -34.96 -26.14
N THR A 331 -2.01 -35.04 -24.83
CA THR A 331 -3.10 -34.31 -24.16
C THR A 331 -2.96 -32.81 -24.40
N ILE A 332 -1.77 -32.23 -24.20
CA ILE A 332 -1.51 -30.81 -24.42
C ILE A 332 -1.72 -30.44 -25.89
N ALA A 333 -1.23 -31.24 -26.85
CA ALA A 333 -1.39 -30.98 -28.27
C ALA A 333 -2.86 -30.94 -28.72
N SER A 334 -3.70 -31.76 -28.09
CA SER A 334 -5.15 -31.80 -28.36
C SER A 334 -5.98 -30.81 -27.55
N HIS A 335 -5.36 -30.08 -26.62
CA HIS A 335 -6.08 -29.23 -25.69
C HIS A 335 -6.71 -28.02 -26.40
N PRO A 336 -7.99 -27.70 -26.18
CA PRO A 336 -8.70 -26.64 -26.93
C PRO A 336 -8.13 -25.22 -26.72
N LYS A 337 -7.39 -25.02 -25.62
CA LYS A 337 -6.69 -23.76 -25.30
C LYS A 337 -5.23 -23.73 -25.76
N ALA A 338 -4.73 -24.78 -26.43
CA ALA A 338 -3.38 -24.79 -26.98
C ALA A 338 -3.30 -23.89 -28.22
N ASP A 339 -2.31 -23.02 -28.25
CA ASP A 339 -2.02 -22.16 -29.40
C ASP A 339 -0.80 -22.66 -30.19
N GLU A 340 -0.47 -21.99 -31.30
CA GLU A 340 0.67 -22.36 -32.14
C GLU A 340 1.98 -22.41 -31.34
N ARG A 341 2.16 -21.49 -30.39
CA ARG A 341 3.34 -21.47 -29.51
C ARG A 341 3.41 -22.73 -28.66
N THR A 342 2.29 -23.13 -28.07
CA THR A 342 2.16 -24.36 -27.27
C THR A 342 2.54 -25.58 -28.10
N LEU A 343 2.01 -25.69 -29.32
CA LEU A 343 2.30 -26.79 -30.24
C LEU A 343 3.80 -26.86 -30.59
N ARG A 344 4.45 -25.72 -30.84
CA ARG A 344 5.90 -25.67 -31.07
C ARG A 344 6.71 -26.21 -29.88
N TYR A 345 6.28 -25.96 -28.64
CA TYR A 345 6.93 -26.55 -27.46
C TYR A 345 6.68 -28.06 -27.36
N VAL A 346 5.49 -28.53 -27.70
CA VAL A 346 5.20 -29.97 -27.75
C VAL A 346 6.09 -30.68 -28.77
N ASP A 347 6.18 -30.15 -29.98
CA ASP A 347 7.03 -30.73 -31.03
C ASP A 347 8.50 -30.74 -30.62
N ARG A 348 8.97 -29.66 -29.96
CA ARG A 348 10.33 -29.59 -29.42
C ARG A 348 10.60 -30.62 -28.34
N ALA A 349 9.65 -30.83 -27.42
CA ALA A 349 9.76 -31.84 -26.37
C ALA A 349 9.84 -33.25 -26.97
N ARG A 350 8.98 -33.56 -27.97
CA ARG A 350 9.00 -34.83 -28.71
C ARG A 350 10.32 -35.04 -29.44
N ALA A 351 10.83 -34.04 -30.17
CA ALA A 351 12.05 -34.16 -30.95
C ALA A 351 13.33 -34.41 -30.11
N ARG A 352 13.34 -33.97 -28.83
CA ARG A 352 14.45 -34.27 -27.91
C ARG A 352 14.56 -35.76 -27.58
N LYS A 353 13.46 -36.51 -27.64
CA LYS A 353 13.43 -37.97 -27.50
C LYS A 353 14.16 -38.68 -28.64
N ASP A 354 13.97 -38.15 -29.85
CA ASP A 354 14.45 -38.77 -31.08
C ASP A 354 15.91 -38.42 -31.40
N SER A 355 16.50 -37.49 -30.65
CA SER A 355 17.94 -37.27 -30.64
C SER A 355 18.62 -38.28 -29.73
N PRO A 356 19.39 -39.26 -30.25
CA PRO A 356 20.21 -40.09 -29.40
C PRO A 356 21.15 -39.17 -28.63
N VAL A 357 21.20 -39.33 -27.31
CA VAL A 357 22.20 -38.70 -26.47
C VAL A 357 23.56 -39.04 -27.08
N GLN A 358 24.18 -38.08 -27.76
CA GLN A 358 25.59 -38.20 -28.09
C GLN A 358 26.29 -38.18 -26.75
N ASP A 359 26.72 -39.35 -26.30
CA ASP A 359 27.79 -39.48 -25.31
C ASP A 359 28.84 -38.45 -25.66
N LYS A 360 28.92 -37.39 -24.85
CA LYS A 360 30.06 -36.49 -24.86
C LYS A 360 31.25 -37.36 -24.55
N LYS A 361 31.94 -37.80 -25.61
CA LYS A 361 33.27 -38.40 -25.51
C LYS A 361 34.12 -37.44 -24.69
N VAL A 362 34.44 -37.87 -23.48
CA VAL A 362 35.55 -37.36 -22.71
C VAL A 362 36.79 -37.62 -23.57
N PHE A 363 37.45 -36.55 -24.01
CA PHE A 363 38.81 -36.56 -24.52
C PHE A 363 39.69 -35.82 -23.54
#